data_AF-A0A5C8ALJ7-F1
#
_entry.id   AF-A0A5C8ALJ7-F1
#
_cell.length_a   1.000
_cell.length_b   1.000
_cell.length_c   1.000
_cell.angle_alpha   90.00
_cell.angle_beta   90.00
_cell.angle_gamma   90.00
#
_symmetry.space_group_name_H-M   'P 1'
#
loop_
_entity.id
_entity.type
_entity.pdbx_description
1 polymer ?
#
loop_
_entity_poly.entity_id
_entity_poly.type
_entity_poly.pdbx_seq_one_letter_code
_entity_poly.pdbx_strand_id
1 'polypeptide(L)' 'MEESHIQAEITRLKSLLTGNIFEDGETQQAIYDLKKQLNPAIEFQPQLDEDDDCLYCGS' A
#
# COMPACT_ATOMS: atom_id res chain seq x y z
N MET A 1 -5.54 -3.75 15.32
CA MET A 1 -6.67 -3.12 14.62
C MET A 1 -7.51 -4.22 14.02
N GLU A 2 -8.81 -4.02 13.81
CA GLU A 2 -9.62 -4.96 13.04
C GLU A 2 -9.27 -4.88 11.56
N GLU A 3 -9.42 -5.99 10.82
CA GLU A 3 -9.08 -6.11 9.40
C GLU A 3 -9.78 -5.03 8.56
N SER A 4 -11.06 -4.79 8.82
CA SER A 4 -11.89 -3.77 8.17
C SER A 4 -11.34 -2.35 8.37
N HIS A 5 -10.79 -2.07 9.55
CA HIS A 5 -10.18 -0.78 9.86
C HIS A 5 -8.86 -0.59 9.09
N ILE A 6 -8.06 -1.64 8.98
CA ILE A 6 -6.81 -1.61 8.21
C ILE A 6 -7.11 -1.37 6.72
N GLN A 7 -8.10 -2.08 6.17
CA GLN A 7 -8.54 -1.88 4.77
C GLN A 7 -9.06 -0.46 4.53
N ALA A 8 -9.89 0.08 5.43
CA ALA A 8 -10.38 1.46 5.33
C ALA A 8 -9.24 2.49 5.36
N GLU A 9 -8.24 2.28 6.20
CA GLU A 9 -7.07 3.16 6.29
C GLU A 9 -6.20 3.07 5.03
N ILE A 10 -6.00 1.88 4.46
CA ILE A 10 -5.33 1.71 3.17
C ILE A 10 -6.08 2.48 2.08
N THR A 11 -7.41 2.38 2.01
CA THR A 11 -8.21 3.15 1.04
C THR A 11 -8.05 4.66 1.23
N ARG A 12 -8.05 5.13 2.49
CA ARG A 12 -7.84 6.55 2.81
C ARG A 12 -6.47 7.01 2.34
N LEU A 13 -5.40 6.28 2.67
CA LEU A 13 -4.03 6.63 2.28
C LEU A 13 -3.84 6.61 0.76
N LYS A 14 -4.41 5.63 0.05
CA LYS A 14 -4.39 5.59 -1.42
C LYS A 14 -5.02 6.83 -2.06
N SER A 15 -6.06 7.40 -1.44
CA SER A 15 -6.70 8.64 -1.93
C SER A 15 -5.84 9.89 -1.78
N LEU A 16 -4.76 9.82 -0.98
CA LEU A 16 -3.81 10.91 -0.79
C LEU A 16 -2.66 10.87 -1.79
N LEU A 17 -2.48 9.74 -2.49
CA LEU A 17 -1.39 9.59 -3.47
C LEU A 17 -1.57 10.60 -4.60
N THR A 18 -0.55 11.39 -4.84
CA THR A 18 -0.54 12.42 -5.90
C THR A 18 -0.08 11.84 -7.23
N GLY A 19 0.50 10.63 -7.22
CA GLY A 19 1.19 10.02 -8.35
C GLY A 19 2.64 10.48 -8.48
N ASN A 20 3.11 11.36 -7.58
CA ASN A 20 4.50 11.79 -7.53
C ASN A 20 5.26 10.93 -6.53
N ILE A 21 6.13 10.06 -7.04
CA ILE A 21 6.92 9.12 -6.21
C ILE A 21 7.74 9.80 -5.10
N PHE A 22 8.18 11.04 -5.32
CA PHE A 22 8.97 11.78 -4.33
C PHE A 22 8.12 12.33 -3.17
N GLU A 23 6.85 12.62 -3.44
CA GLU A 23 5.90 13.10 -2.43
C GLU A 23 5.17 11.93 -1.75
N ASP A 24 4.94 10.86 -2.50
CA ASP A 24 4.12 9.73 -2.09
C ASP A 24 4.89 8.68 -1.27
N GLY A 25 6.23 8.76 -1.20
CA GLY A 25 7.07 7.72 -0.59
C GLY A 25 6.66 7.33 0.84
N GLU A 26 6.38 8.31 1.70
CA GLU A 26 5.94 8.05 3.07
C GLU A 26 4.53 7.43 3.12
N THR A 27 3.61 7.91 2.28
CA THR A 27 2.24 7.40 2.17
C THR A 27 2.24 5.96 1.64
N GLN A 28 3.06 5.67 0.62
CA GLN A 28 3.24 4.32 0.08
C GLN A 28 3.85 3.36 1.10
N GLN A 29 4.84 3.82 1.87
CA GLN A 29 5.42 3.01 2.95
C GLN A 29 4.38 2.68 4.03
N ALA A 30 3.55 3.65 4.43
CA ALA A 30 2.48 3.43 5.40
C ALA A 30 1.43 2.43 4.89
N ILE A 31 1.07 2.51 3.60
CA ILE A 31 0.19 1.53 2.94
C ILE A 31 0.82 0.13 3.00
N TYR A 32 2.09 0.00 2.65
CA TYR A 32 2.80 -1.29 2.68
C TYR A 32 2.86 -1.90 4.09
N ASP A 33 3.11 -1.09 5.11
CA ASP A 33 3.13 -1.57 6.50
C ASP A 33 1.76 -2.06 6.98
N LEU A 34 0.67 -1.44 6.51
CA LEU A 34 -0.69 -1.91 6.76
C LEU A 34 -1.02 -3.19 6.00
N LYS A 35 -0.60 -3.30 4.72
CA LYS A 35 -0.75 -4.54 3.93
C LYS A 35 -0.01 -5.71 4.57
N LYS A 36 1.21 -5.49 5.10
CA LYS A 36 1.96 -6.52 5.83
C LYS A 36 1.23 -7.00 7.08
N GLN A 37 0.41 -6.16 7.72
CA GLN A 37 -0.41 -6.60 8.86
C GLN A 37 -1.55 -7.52 8.41
N LEU A 38 -2.08 -7.31 7.20
CA LEU A 38 -3.12 -8.17 6.60
C LEU A 38 -2.52 -9.47 6.06
N ASN A 39 -1.37 -9.37 5.39
CA ASN A 39 -0.66 -10.48 4.79
C ASN A 39 0.85 -10.32 4.98
N PRO A 40 1.43 -10.89 6.05
CA PRO A 40 2.88 -10.81 6.30
C PRO A 40 3.73 -11.47 5.21
N ALA A 41 3.14 -12.39 4.42
CA ALA A 41 3.88 -13.11 3.39
C ALA A 41 4.38 -12.19 2.27
N ILE A 42 3.77 -11.00 2.07
CA ILE A 42 4.18 -10.04 1.03
C ILE A 42 5.60 -9.51 1.23
N GLU A 43 6.16 -9.60 2.45
CA GLU A 43 7.55 -9.23 2.73
C GLU A 43 8.54 -10.14 2.00
N PHE A 44 8.20 -11.42 1.87
CA PHE A 44 9.06 -12.43 1.24
C PHE A 44 8.55 -12.88 -0.13
N GLN A 45 7.29 -12.56 -0.44
CA GLN A 45 6.60 -12.92 -1.67
C GLN A 45 5.83 -11.71 -2.21
N PRO A 46 6.51 -10.72 -2.81
CA PRO A 46 5.88 -9.49 -3.32
C PRO A 46 4.70 -9.73 -4.27
N GLN A 47 4.70 -10.85 -5.01
CA GLN A 47 3.60 -11.25 -5.88
C GLN A 47 2.27 -11.53 -5.15
N LEU A 48 2.30 -11.65 -3.82
CA LEU A 48 1.10 -11.77 -2.98
C LEU A 48 0.55 -10.41 -2.54
N ASP A 49 1.23 -9.31 -2.88
CA ASP A 49 0.68 -7.96 -2.75
C ASP A 49 -0.25 -7.69 -3.94
N GLU A 50 -1.55 -7.93 -3.74
CA GLU A 50 -2.61 -7.77 -4.76
C GLU A 50 -2.79 -6.33 -5.26
N ASP A 51 -2.15 -5.36 -4.58
CA ASP A 51 -2.18 -3.95 -4.89
C ASP A 51 -0.91 -3.46 -5.62
N ASP A 52 0.02 -4.36 -5.95
CA ASP A 52 1.27 -4.05 -6.68
C ASP A 52 1.08 -3.94 -8.20
N ASP A 53 -0.16 -3.70 -8.66
CA ASP A 53 -0.42 -3.03 -9.93
C ASP A 53 -0.02 -1.55 -9.78
N CYS A 54 1.28 -1.28 -9.60
CA CYS A 54 1.82 0.05 -9.72
C CYS A 54 1.80 0.48 -11.20
N LEU A 55 0.59 0.62 -11.76
CA LEU A 55 0.28 1.22 -13.06
C LEU A 55 0.87 2.64 -13.20
N TYR A 56 1.35 3.23 -12.10
CA TYR A 56 1.90 4.58 -12.01
C TYR A 56 3.41 4.62 -11.73
N CYS A 57 4.10 3.49 -11.59
CA CYS A 57 5.56 3.45 -11.35
C CYS A 57 6.40 3.66 -12.63
N GLY A 58 5.83 4.20 -13.73
CA GLY A 58 6.61 4.45 -14.95
C GLY A 58 5.82 4.81 -16.20
N SER A 59 4.90 5.78 -16.12
CA SER A 59 4.42 6.53 -17.30
C SER A 59 4.92 7.97 -17.26
#